data_AF-A0A949PH27-F1
#
_entry.id   AF-A0A949PH27-F1
#
_cell.length_a   1.000
_cell.length_b   1.000
_cell.length_c   1.000
_cell.angle_alpha   90.00
_cell.angle_beta   90.00
_cell.angle_gamma   90.00
#
_symmetry.space_group_name_H-M   'P 1'
#
loop_
_entity.id
_entity.type
_entity.pdbx_description
1 polymer ?
#
loop_
_entity_poly.entity_id
_entity_poly.type
_entity_poly.pdbx_seq_one_letter_code
_entity_poly.pdbx_strand_id
1 'polypeptide(L)'
;MDVEKLDPARAALQSIKTSQAHSRDLNLNDVLKLAEVMVGSMRGFFAHLDTSMYHELNDIAEFINETKTEIRRLQPADLKEKDIPQAGRELEAIVEATENATNTIMEQAEILLEAEADDSAAYQETVADSAMKILEACSFQDITGQRISKVVFTLQRIEERIGSLADTLGDRLGSSVTEETDAERRRREQMLHGPALAGEGVNQNDIDDMFSGDGEVDQSDIDSLFD
;
A
#
# COMPACT_ATOMS: atom_id res chain seq x y z
N MET A 1 -13.29 -24.17 -29.32
CA MET A 1 -12.95 -24.61 -30.69
C MET A 1 -14.12 -25.46 -31.17
N ASP A 2 -15.12 -24.83 -31.78
CA ASP A 2 -16.41 -25.48 -32.08
C ASP A 2 -16.26 -26.50 -33.21
N VAL A 3 -16.55 -27.76 -32.87
CA VAL A 3 -16.44 -28.93 -33.73
C VAL A 3 -17.41 -28.85 -34.93
N GLU A 4 -18.46 -28.01 -34.86
CA GLU A 4 -19.46 -27.81 -35.93
C GLU A 4 -18.95 -27.01 -37.14
N LYS A 5 -17.92 -26.17 -37.01
CA LYS A 5 -17.40 -25.36 -38.14
C LYS A 5 -16.47 -26.13 -39.09
N LEU A 6 -16.11 -27.36 -38.75
CA LEU A 6 -15.24 -28.24 -39.56
C LEU A 6 -16.02 -29.11 -40.57
N ASP A 7 -17.34 -29.16 -40.49
CA ASP A 7 -18.17 -30.04 -41.33
C ASP A 7 -18.04 -29.84 -42.85
N PRO A 8 -18.06 -28.61 -43.41
CA PRO A 8 -18.01 -28.44 -44.86
C PRO A 8 -16.63 -28.79 -45.46
N ALA A 9 -15.54 -28.47 -44.77
CA ALA A 9 -14.18 -28.84 -45.20
C ALA A 9 -13.96 -30.36 -45.12
N ARG A 10 -14.50 -30.99 -44.07
CA ARG A 10 -14.44 -32.45 -43.89
C ARG A 10 -15.29 -33.20 -44.91
N ALA A 11 -16.46 -32.66 -45.26
CA ALA A 11 -17.34 -33.17 -46.31
C ALA A 11 -16.71 -33.06 -47.71
N ALA A 12 -16.02 -31.94 -48.00
CA ALA A 12 -15.27 -31.76 -49.26
C ALA A 12 -14.07 -32.70 -49.37
N LEU A 13 -13.33 -32.91 -48.28
CA LEU A 13 -12.23 -33.89 -48.25
C LEU A 13 -12.73 -35.34 -48.37
N GLN A 14 -13.89 -35.65 -47.77
CA GLN A 14 -14.53 -36.96 -47.94
C GLN A 14 -15.01 -37.19 -49.37
N SER A 15 -15.65 -36.22 -50.03
CA SER A 15 -16.12 -36.38 -51.41
C SER A 15 -14.97 -36.59 -52.40
N ILE A 16 -13.82 -35.97 -52.17
CA ILE A 16 -12.59 -36.17 -52.94
C ILE A 16 -11.97 -37.54 -52.64
N LYS A 17 -11.94 -37.98 -51.38
CA LYS A 17 -11.42 -39.31 -50.99
C LYS A 17 -12.25 -40.45 -51.59
N THR A 18 -13.57 -40.28 -51.67
CA THR A 18 -14.47 -41.24 -52.34
C THR A 18 -14.30 -41.20 -53.87
N SER A 19 -13.98 -40.03 -54.44
CA SER A 19 -13.66 -39.89 -55.86
C SER A 19 -12.28 -40.48 -56.23
N GLN A 20 -11.31 -40.44 -55.32
CA GLN A 20 -9.98 -41.05 -55.47
C GLN A 20 -9.99 -42.59 -55.52
N ALA A 21 -11.02 -43.22 -54.95
CA ALA A 21 -11.20 -44.68 -55.03
C ALA A 21 -11.62 -45.15 -56.44
N HIS A 22 -12.02 -44.22 -57.32
CA HIS A 22 -12.27 -44.47 -58.73
C HIS A 22 -11.15 -43.82 -59.55
N SER A 23 -10.28 -44.65 -60.13
CA SER A 23 -9.16 -44.21 -60.96
C SER A 23 -9.64 -43.35 -62.15
N ARG A 24 -9.56 -42.02 -62.04
CA ARG A 24 -9.56 -41.08 -63.17
C ARG A 24 -9.14 -39.69 -62.72
N ASP A 25 -8.34 -39.05 -63.58
CA ASP A 25 -7.67 -37.76 -63.43
C ASP A 25 -8.42 -36.72 -62.60
N LEU A 26 -7.71 -36.08 -61.66
CA LEU A 26 -8.18 -34.87 -60.97
C LEU A 26 -8.62 -33.86 -62.04
N ASN A 27 -9.92 -33.62 -62.13
CA ASN A 27 -10.46 -32.68 -63.10
C ASN A 27 -10.20 -31.26 -62.61
N LEU A 28 -9.96 -30.31 -63.52
CA LEU A 28 -9.83 -28.87 -63.20
C LEU A 28 -10.97 -28.38 -62.30
N ASN A 29 -12.17 -28.96 -62.46
CA ASN A 29 -13.34 -28.66 -61.64
C ASN A 29 -13.15 -29.03 -60.16
N ASP A 30 -12.44 -30.12 -59.85
CA ASP A 30 -12.21 -30.58 -58.47
C ASP A 30 -11.15 -29.71 -57.77
N VAL A 31 -10.12 -29.28 -58.51
CA VAL A 31 -9.12 -28.32 -58.03
C VAL A 31 -9.75 -26.95 -57.77
N LEU A 32 -10.66 -26.50 -58.64
CA LEU A 32 -11.41 -25.25 -58.45
C LEU A 32 -12.34 -25.32 -57.23
N LYS A 33 -13.03 -26.44 -57.00
CA LYS A 33 -13.84 -26.65 -55.79
C LYS A 33 -13.00 -26.65 -54.52
N LEU A 34 -11.82 -27.28 -54.54
CA LEU A 34 -10.92 -27.28 -53.38
C LEU A 34 -10.39 -25.87 -53.10
N ALA A 35 -10.02 -25.12 -54.14
CA ALA A 35 -9.61 -23.73 -54.02
C ALA A 35 -10.75 -22.84 -53.49
N GLU A 36 -11.99 -23.06 -53.94
CA GLU A 36 -13.18 -22.36 -53.46
C GLU A 36 -13.45 -22.64 -51.98
N VAL A 37 -13.34 -23.90 -51.55
CA VAL A 37 -13.47 -24.30 -50.13
C VAL A 37 -12.36 -23.68 -49.29
N MET A 38 -11.10 -23.72 -49.74
CA MET A 38 -9.99 -23.09 -49.00
C MET A 38 -10.17 -21.57 -48.89
N VAL A 39 -10.58 -20.89 -49.96
CA VAL A 39 -10.85 -19.45 -49.94
C VAL A 39 -12.03 -19.13 -49.03
N GLY A 40 -13.07 -19.97 -49.02
CA GLY A 40 -14.20 -19.85 -48.09
C GLY A 40 -13.80 -20.02 -46.63
N SER A 41 -12.99 -21.04 -46.31
CA SER A 41 -12.46 -21.28 -44.96
C SER A 41 -11.52 -20.15 -44.51
N MET A 42 -10.66 -19.66 -45.39
CA MET A 42 -9.74 -18.55 -45.09
C MET A 42 -10.51 -17.24 -44.83
N ARG A 43 -11.57 -16.96 -45.61
CA ARG A 43 -12.48 -15.83 -45.34
C ARG A 43 -13.21 -15.97 -44.01
N GLY A 44 -13.70 -17.17 -43.68
CA GLY A 44 -14.33 -17.44 -42.38
C GLY A 44 -13.37 -17.29 -41.20
N PHE A 45 -12.12 -17.74 -41.36
CA PHE A 45 -11.07 -17.58 -40.35
C PHE A 45 -10.74 -16.11 -40.10
N PHE A 46 -10.53 -15.29 -41.14
CA PHE A 46 -10.29 -13.86 -40.96
C PHE A 46 -11.48 -13.12 -40.36
N ALA A 47 -12.72 -13.45 -40.75
CA ALA A 47 -13.89 -12.86 -40.13
C ALA A 47 -13.99 -13.17 -38.62
N HIS A 48 -13.59 -14.38 -38.22
CA HIS A 48 -13.48 -14.75 -36.80
C HIS A 48 -12.36 -14.04 -36.08
N LEU A 49 -11.17 -13.94 -36.68
CA LEU A 49 -10.06 -13.18 -36.12
C LEU A 49 -10.42 -11.71 -35.94
N ASP A 50 -10.99 -11.07 -36.96
CA ASP A 50 -11.43 -9.69 -36.88
C ASP A 50 -12.41 -9.51 -35.72
N THR A 51 -13.45 -10.35 -35.65
CA THR A 51 -14.46 -10.27 -34.58
C THR A 51 -13.83 -10.49 -33.19
N SER A 52 -12.93 -11.47 -33.05
CA SER A 52 -12.22 -11.76 -31.79
C SER A 52 -11.32 -10.60 -31.37
N MET A 53 -10.55 -10.05 -32.31
CA MET A 53 -9.69 -8.89 -32.05
C MET A 53 -10.49 -7.65 -31.69
N TYR A 54 -11.62 -7.39 -32.37
CA TYR A 54 -12.51 -6.29 -32.01
C TYR A 54 -13.07 -6.46 -30.59
N HIS A 55 -13.43 -7.68 -30.19
CA HIS A 55 -13.84 -7.95 -28.82
C HIS A 55 -12.72 -7.73 -27.82
N GLU A 56 -11.54 -8.32 -28.02
CA GLU A 56 -10.40 -8.15 -27.11
C GLU A 56 -9.98 -6.67 -26.96
N LEU A 57 -9.94 -5.91 -28.06
CA LEU A 57 -9.63 -4.49 -28.01
C LEU A 57 -10.71 -3.67 -27.31
N ASN A 58 -11.99 -4.03 -27.48
CA ASN A 58 -13.07 -3.38 -26.73
C ASN A 58 -13.00 -3.70 -25.24
N ASP A 59 -12.70 -4.95 -24.87
CA ASP A 59 -12.54 -5.36 -23.46
C ASP A 59 -11.38 -4.61 -22.81
N ILE A 60 -10.25 -4.45 -23.52
CA ILE A 60 -9.11 -3.64 -23.05
C ILE A 60 -9.50 -2.16 -22.94
N ALA A 61 -10.25 -1.62 -23.91
CA ALA A 61 -10.67 -0.22 -23.89
C ALA A 61 -11.65 0.06 -22.73
N GLU A 62 -12.58 -0.86 -22.47
CA GLU A 62 -13.48 -0.82 -21.32
C GLU A 62 -12.69 -0.86 -20.02
N PHE A 63 -11.77 -1.83 -19.88
CA PHE A 63 -10.88 -1.91 -18.73
C PHE A 63 -10.12 -0.60 -18.47
N ILE A 64 -9.48 -0.03 -19.49
CA ILE A 64 -8.74 1.23 -19.36
C ILE A 64 -9.66 2.38 -18.92
N ASN A 65 -10.89 2.43 -19.42
CA ASN A 65 -11.84 3.49 -19.05
C ASN A 65 -12.35 3.34 -17.61
N GLU A 66 -12.61 2.11 -17.17
CA GLU A 66 -12.95 1.79 -15.77
C GLU A 66 -11.78 2.17 -14.84
N THR A 67 -10.57 1.71 -15.14
CA THR A 67 -9.37 2.03 -14.35
C THR A 67 -9.12 3.54 -14.30
N LYS A 68 -9.27 4.25 -15.43
CA LYS A 68 -9.16 5.73 -15.44
C LYS A 68 -10.21 6.40 -14.56
N THR A 69 -11.41 5.84 -14.50
CA THR A 69 -12.50 6.36 -13.66
C THR A 69 -12.18 6.16 -12.19
N GLU A 70 -11.70 4.98 -11.80
CA GLU A 70 -11.27 4.71 -10.42
C GLU A 70 -10.07 5.56 -10.01
N ILE A 71 -9.05 5.69 -10.87
CA ILE A 71 -7.91 6.59 -10.61
C ILE A 71 -8.36 8.03 -10.43
N ARG A 72 -9.37 8.50 -11.17
CA ARG A 72 -9.94 9.84 -11.00
C ARG A 72 -10.66 9.98 -9.65
N ARG A 73 -11.34 8.94 -9.16
CA ARG A 73 -12.03 8.96 -7.86
C ARG A 73 -11.08 9.11 -6.68
N LEU A 74 -9.84 8.64 -6.81
CA LEU A 74 -8.79 8.90 -5.81
C LEU A 74 -8.50 10.40 -5.62
N GLN A 75 -8.79 11.21 -6.64
CA GLN A 75 -8.40 12.63 -6.74
C GLN A 75 -6.91 12.81 -6.40
N PRO A 76 -5.98 12.19 -7.14
CA PRO A 76 -4.55 12.20 -6.81
C PRO A 76 -3.96 13.61 -6.78
N ALA A 77 -4.54 14.57 -7.51
CA ALA A 77 -4.18 15.98 -7.43
C ALA A 77 -4.51 16.57 -6.04
N ASP A 78 -5.69 16.30 -5.47
CA ASP A 78 -6.04 16.77 -4.13
C ASP A 78 -5.13 16.12 -3.06
N LEU A 79 -4.82 14.83 -3.21
CA LEU A 79 -3.88 14.15 -2.31
C LEU A 79 -2.50 14.81 -2.31
N LYS A 80 -1.97 15.08 -3.51
CA LYS A 80 -0.63 15.65 -3.70
C LYS A 80 -0.54 17.13 -3.34
N GLU A 81 -1.56 17.91 -3.68
CA GLU A 81 -1.51 19.37 -3.55
C GLU A 81 -2.08 19.88 -2.23
N LYS A 82 -2.96 19.12 -1.57
CA LYS A 82 -3.66 19.56 -0.36
C LYS A 82 -3.41 18.62 0.82
N ASP A 83 -3.81 17.37 0.71
CA ASP A 83 -3.95 16.49 1.87
C ASP A 83 -2.59 16.13 2.48
N ILE A 84 -1.65 15.63 1.67
CA ILE A 84 -0.30 15.29 2.14
C ILE A 84 0.45 16.54 2.62
N PRO A 85 0.52 17.65 1.86
CA PRO A 85 1.15 18.88 2.35
C PRO A 85 0.51 19.43 3.62
N GLN A 86 -0.81 19.30 3.77
CA GLN A 86 -1.51 19.74 4.98
C GLN A 86 -1.12 18.90 6.18
N ALA A 87 -1.11 17.57 6.06
CA ALA A 87 -0.64 16.69 7.12
C ALA A 87 0.81 16.99 7.52
N GLY A 88 1.68 17.26 6.53
CA GLY A 88 3.06 17.69 6.78
C GLY A 88 3.15 18.98 7.61
N ARG A 89 2.38 20.01 7.26
CA ARG A 89 2.33 21.26 8.05
C ARG A 89 1.81 21.07 9.46
N GLU A 90 0.85 20.17 9.67
CA GLU A 90 0.37 19.86 11.02
C GLU A 90 1.47 19.16 11.84
N LEU A 91 2.23 18.24 11.23
CA LEU A 91 3.38 17.58 11.88
C LEU A 91 4.50 18.56 12.22
N GLU A 92 4.84 19.48 11.32
CA GLU A 92 5.82 20.55 11.61
C GLU A 92 5.37 21.42 12.79
N ALA A 93 4.10 21.83 12.80
CA ALA A 93 3.55 22.63 13.87
C ALA A 93 3.48 21.89 15.22
N ILE A 94 3.34 20.56 15.19
CA ILE A 94 3.46 19.71 16.39
C ILE A 94 4.89 19.80 16.92
N VAL A 95 5.89 19.58 16.07
CA VAL A 95 7.31 19.64 16.48
C VAL A 95 7.63 21.00 17.10
N GLU A 96 7.26 22.09 16.43
CA GLU A 96 7.49 23.45 16.92
C GLU A 96 6.78 23.71 18.26
N ALA A 97 5.52 23.29 18.41
CA ALA A 97 4.79 23.46 19.67
C ALA A 97 5.41 22.66 20.81
N THR A 98 5.84 21.42 20.53
CA THR A 98 6.50 20.56 21.52
C THR A 98 7.85 21.13 21.94
N GLU A 99 8.67 21.60 20.99
CA GLU A 99 9.98 22.18 21.27
C GLU A 99 9.85 23.45 22.13
N ASN A 100 8.97 24.37 21.75
CA ASN A 100 8.74 25.60 22.51
C ASN A 100 8.25 25.32 23.95
N ALA A 101 7.34 24.36 24.10
CA ALA A 101 6.85 23.98 25.42
C ALA A 101 7.94 23.31 26.26
N THR A 102 8.72 22.38 25.68
CA THR A 102 9.84 21.74 26.38
C THR A 102 10.88 22.76 26.82
N ASN A 103 11.24 23.72 25.97
CA ASN A 103 12.16 24.80 26.33
C ASN A 103 11.63 25.63 27.51
N THR A 104 10.34 25.99 27.50
CA THR A 104 9.71 26.73 28.60
C THR A 104 9.72 25.91 29.89
N ILE A 105 9.40 24.60 29.82
CA ILE A 105 9.40 23.71 30.98
C ILE A 105 10.81 23.59 31.57
N MET A 106 11.84 23.43 30.73
CA MET A 106 13.23 23.35 31.19
C MET A 106 13.68 24.66 31.84
N GLU A 107 13.38 25.82 31.24
CA GLU A 107 13.73 27.14 31.80
C GLU A 107 13.08 27.34 33.18
N GLN A 108 11.81 26.97 33.35
CA GLN A 108 11.16 27.08 34.66
C GLN A 108 11.70 26.05 35.67
N ALA A 109 12.10 24.87 35.23
CA ALA A 109 12.74 23.88 36.08
C ALA A 109 14.13 24.35 36.55
N GLU A 110 14.89 25.05 35.71
CA GLU A 110 16.17 25.68 36.07
C GLU A 110 15.96 26.76 37.15
N ILE A 111 14.96 27.65 36.96
CA ILE A 111 14.61 28.67 37.97
C ILE A 111 14.27 28.03 39.32
N LEU A 112 13.55 26.90 39.32
CA LEU A 112 13.23 26.16 40.55
C LEU A 112 14.47 25.58 41.24
N LEU A 113 15.47 25.13 40.48
CA LEU A 113 16.71 24.58 41.01
C LEU A 113 17.64 25.66 41.56
N GLU A 114 17.60 26.87 40.99
CA GLU A 114 18.39 28.03 41.43
C GLU A 114 17.74 28.81 42.58
N ALA A 115 16.48 28.51 42.94
CA ALA A 115 15.74 29.22 43.98
C ALA A 115 16.38 29.02 45.36
N GLU A 116 16.90 30.10 45.95
CA GLU A 116 17.47 30.11 47.29
C GLU A 116 16.38 30.15 48.37
N ALA A 117 16.52 29.35 49.43
CA ALA A 117 15.54 29.25 50.51
C ALA A 117 15.77 30.25 51.66
N ASP A 118 16.62 31.25 51.44
CA ASP A 118 17.04 32.23 52.46
C ASP A 118 15.90 33.19 52.83
N ASP A 119 15.01 33.50 51.88
CA ASP A 119 13.72 34.17 52.11
C ASP A 119 12.57 33.24 51.76
N SER A 120 11.90 32.73 52.80
CA SER A 120 10.78 31.79 52.67
C SER A 120 9.62 32.34 51.83
N ALA A 121 9.33 33.64 51.92
CA ALA A 121 8.23 34.24 51.17
C ALA A 121 8.57 34.37 49.68
N ALA A 122 9.77 34.85 49.37
CA ALA A 122 10.25 34.97 47.99
C ALA A 122 10.44 33.58 47.32
N TYR A 123 10.91 32.59 48.07
CA TYR A 123 11.02 31.20 47.61
C TYR A 123 9.63 30.62 47.27
N GLN A 124 8.63 30.78 48.16
CA GLN A 124 7.28 30.30 47.88
C GLN A 124 6.66 30.94 46.63
N GLU A 125 6.86 32.25 46.44
CA GLU A 125 6.37 32.95 45.25
C GLU A 125 7.04 32.42 43.98
N THR A 126 8.37 32.30 43.99
CA THR A 126 9.14 31.78 42.85
C THR A 126 8.73 30.36 42.48
N VAL A 127 8.53 29.50 43.47
CA VAL A 127 8.09 28.11 43.26
C VAL A 127 6.67 28.06 42.70
N ALA A 128 5.75 28.84 43.25
CA ALA A 128 4.36 28.88 42.79
C ALA A 128 4.26 29.38 41.34
N ASP A 129 4.97 30.45 41.00
CA ASP A 129 4.98 31.03 39.65
C ASP A 129 5.60 30.07 38.63
N SER A 130 6.74 29.46 38.95
CA SER A 130 7.42 28.53 38.05
C SER A 130 6.58 27.28 37.83
N ALA A 131 5.96 26.74 38.89
CA ALA A 131 5.04 25.61 38.77
C ALA A 131 3.82 25.94 37.92
N MET A 132 3.25 27.15 38.06
CA MET A 132 2.12 27.60 37.24
C MET A 132 2.51 27.68 35.76
N LYS A 133 3.66 28.29 35.44
CA LYS A 133 4.16 28.38 34.06
C LYS A 133 4.46 27.02 33.45
N ILE A 134 4.98 26.05 34.23
CA ILE A 134 5.15 24.67 33.76
C ILE A 134 3.80 24.05 33.39
N LEU A 135 2.79 24.19 34.25
CA LEU A 135 1.45 23.68 33.98
C LEU A 135 0.81 24.35 32.75
N GLU A 136 1.00 25.66 32.58
CA GLU A 136 0.57 26.39 31.40
C GLU A 136 1.28 25.90 30.14
N ALA A 137 2.61 25.71 30.19
CA ALA A 137 3.38 25.19 29.07
C ALA A 137 2.85 23.82 28.65
N CYS A 138 2.62 22.89 29.60
CA CYS A 138 2.05 21.55 29.35
C CYS A 138 0.70 21.54 28.60
N SER A 139 -0.03 22.66 28.55
CA SER A 139 -1.24 22.77 27.74
C SER A 139 -0.99 22.58 26.23
N PHE A 140 0.28 22.62 25.76
CA PHE A 140 0.66 22.26 24.40
C PHE A 140 0.14 20.87 23.98
N GLN A 141 -0.06 19.96 24.94
CA GLN A 141 -0.55 18.62 24.70
C GLN A 141 -1.94 18.62 24.03
N ASP A 142 -2.85 19.53 24.42
CA ASP A 142 -4.20 19.58 23.86
C ASP A 142 -4.16 19.94 22.37
N ILE A 143 -3.44 21.03 22.04
CA ILE A 143 -3.26 21.47 20.65
C ILE A 143 -2.51 20.41 19.83
N THR A 144 -1.50 19.77 20.41
CA THR A 144 -0.76 18.69 19.77
C THR A 144 -1.66 17.49 19.48
N GLY A 145 -2.49 17.08 20.43
CA GLY A 145 -3.46 16.00 20.27
C GLY A 145 -4.44 16.28 19.14
N GLN A 146 -5.01 17.49 19.09
CA GLN A 146 -5.91 17.90 18.02
C GLN A 146 -5.24 17.86 16.63
N ARG A 147 -3.99 18.33 16.54
CA ARG A 147 -3.21 18.28 15.29
C ARG A 147 -2.90 16.84 14.87
N ILE A 148 -2.52 15.97 15.81
CA ILE A 148 -2.30 14.54 15.54
C ILE A 148 -3.58 13.91 15.02
N SER A 149 -4.74 14.15 15.66
CA SER A 149 -6.02 13.61 15.18
C SER A 149 -6.33 14.04 13.75
N LYS A 150 -5.98 15.28 13.37
CA LYS A 150 -6.16 15.78 12.00
C LYS A 150 -5.23 15.10 10.99
N VAL A 151 -3.99 14.83 11.38
CA VAL A 151 -3.04 14.05 10.57
C VAL A 151 -3.57 12.63 10.38
N VAL A 152 -3.95 11.96 11.46
CA VAL A 152 -4.50 10.59 11.42
C VAL A 152 -5.73 10.51 10.53
N PHE A 153 -6.68 11.43 10.67
CA PHE A 153 -7.86 11.50 9.82
C PHE A 153 -7.50 11.68 8.33
N THR A 154 -6.48 12.49 8.05
CA THR A 154 -6.01 12.70 6.67
C THR A 154 -5.40 11.42 6.10
N LEU A 155 -4.59 10.70 6.88
CA LEU A 155 -4.00 9.43 6.48
C LEU A 155 -5.06 8.34 6.28
N GLN A 156 -6.05 8.23 7.16
CA GLN A 156 -7.17 7.28 7.00
C GLN A 156 -7.93 7.53 5.71
N ARG A 157 -8.22 8.79 5.38
CA ARG A 157 -8.89 9.12 4.10
C ARG A 157 -8.03 8.77 2.88
N ILE A 158 -6.71 8.90 2.98
CA ILE A 158 -5.78 8.48 1.93
C ILE A 158 -5.80 6.96 1.79
N GLU A 159 -5.74 6.24 2.92
CA GLU A 159 -5.78 4.78 2.99
C GLU A 159 -7.07 4.22 2.39
N GLU A 160 -8.24 4.73 2.77
CA GLU A 160 -9.54 4.31 2.21
C GLU A 160 -9.59 4.45 0.69
N ARG A 161 -9.06 5.56 0.17
CA ARG A 161 -9.01 5.83 -1.27
C ARG A 161 -8.08 4.84 -1.96
N ILE A 162 -6.84 4.71 -1.49
CA ILE A 162 -5.85 3.81 -2.07
C ILE A 162 -6.31 2.35 -1.98
N GLY A 163 -6.89 1.95 -0.85
CA GLY A 163 -7.47 0.62 -0.64
C GLY A 163 -8.56 0.30 -1.66
N SER A 164 -9.50 1.22 -1.91
CA SER A 164 -10.54 1.04 -2.93
C SER A 164 -9.96 0.84 -4.34
N LEU A 165 -8.87 1.54 -4.69
CA LEU A 165 -8.17 1.30 -5.96
C LEU A 165 -7.48 -0.07 -5.94
N ALA A 166 -6.80 -0.41 -4.85
CA ALA A 166 -6.09 -1.68 -4.71
C ALA A 166 -7.02 -2.88 -4.81
N ASP A 167 -8.22 -2.83 -4.22
CA ASP A 167 -9.23 -3.88 -4.32
C ASP A 167 -9.71 -4.03 -5.78
N THR A 168 -10.06 -2.91 -6.41
CA THR A 168 -10.60 -2.92 -7.79
C THR A 168 -9.56 -3.38 -8.82
N LEU A 169 -8.29 -3.03 -8.61
CA LEU A 169 -7.19 -3.31 -9.52
C LEU A 169 -6.54 -4.68 -9.21
N GLY A 170 -6.40 -5.02 -7.94
CA GLY A 170 -5.80 -6.24 -7.43
C GLY A 170 -6.60 -7.50 -7.78
N ASP A 171 -7.93 -7.44 -7.69
CA ASP A 171 -8.81 -8.54 -8.12
C ASP A 171 -8.71 -8.81 -9.63
N ARG A 172 -8.34 -7.79 -10.43
CA ARG A 172 -8.31 -7.88 -11.90
C ARG A 172 -6.94 -8.19 -12.49
N LEU A 173 -5.86 -7.77 -11.83
CA LEU A 173 -4.48 -7.99 -12.28
C LEU A 173 -3.79 -9.17 -11.60
N GLY A 174 -4.42 -9.77 -10.58
CA GLY A 174 -3.80 -10.73 -9.69
C GLY A 174 -2.88 -10.00 -8.70
N SER A 175 -3.07 -10.25 -7.40
CA SER A 175 -2.25 -9.60 -6.37
C SER A 175 -0.80 -10.10 -6.47
N SER A 176 0.07 -9.26 -7.03
CA SER A 176 1.50 -9.39 -6.80
C SER A 176 1.82 -8.50 -5.61
N VAL A 177 1.82 -9.06 -4.40
CA VAL A 177 2.47 -8.40 -3.26
C VAL A 177 3.95 -8.35 -3.61
N THR A 178 4.48 -7.15 -3.90
CA THR A 178 5.92 -6.96 -4.03
C THR A 178 6.53 -7.28 -2.67
N GLU A 179 7.40 -8.30 -2.61
CA GLU A 179 8.14 -8.61 -1.38
C GLU A 179 8.96 -7.38 -0.97
N GLU A 180 8.90 -7.06 0.33
CA GLU A 180 9.71 -5.98 0.91
C GLU A 180 11.19 -6.25 0.62
N THR A 181 11.91 -5.27 0.10
CA THR A 181 13.33 -5.42 -0.18
C THR A 181 14.12 -5.51 1.14
N ASP A 182 15.24 -6.23 1.15
CA ASP A 182 16.11 -6.30 2.34
C ASP A 182 16.57 -4.92 2.84
N ALA A 183 16.59 -3.90 1.95
CA ALA A 183 16.91 -2.53 2.33
C ALA A 183 15.75 -1.84 3.07
N GLU A 184 14.51 -2.10 2.67
CA GLU A 184 13.31 -1.60 3.35
C GLU A 184 13.12 -2.28 4.70
N ARG A 185 13.33 -3.60 4.78
CA ARG A 185 13.29 -4.36 6.04
C ARG A 185 14.30 -3.81 7.06
N ARG A 186 15.57 -3.69 6.66
CA ARG A 186 16.62 -3.12 7.53
C ARG A 186 16.31 -1.68 7.98
N ARG A 187 15.69 -0.87 7.11
CA ARG A 187 15.32 0.51 7.46
C ARG A 187 14.19 0.55 8.49
N ARG A 188 13.22 -0.36 8.39
CA ARG A 188 12.13 -0.53 9.37
C ARG A 188 12.69 -0.98 10.72
N GLU A 189 13.57 -1.98 10.73
CA GLU A 189 14.25 -2.47 11.93
C GLU A 189 15.12 -1.39 12.61
N GLN A 190 15.65 -0.44 11.82
CA GLN A 190 16.43 0.71 12.32
C GLN A 190 15.59 1.91 12.78
N MET A 191 14.26 1.92 12.57
CA MET A 191 13.37 2.92 13.17
C MET A 191 13.16 2.55 14.64
N LEU A 192 14.09 3.04 15.45
CA LEU A 192 14.32 2.73 16.87
C LEU A 192 13.07 2.69 17.75
N HIS A 193 13.14 1.76 18.70
CA HIS A 193 12.28 1.55 19.86
C HIS A 193 12.04 2.86 20.63
N GLY A 194 10.84 3.43 20.46
CA GLY A 194 10.23 4.25 21.50
C GLY A 194 9.81 3.38 22.69
N PRO A 195 9.32 3.97 23.81
CA PRO A 195 8.71 3.19 24.86
C PRO A 195 7.66 2.26 24.22
N ALA A 196 7.78 0.96 24.49
CA ALA A 196 6.89 -0.02 23.92
C ALA A 196 5.43 0.33 24.26
N LEU A 197 4.51 0.01 23.34
CA LEU A 197 3.08 0.15 23.61
C LEU A 197 2.71 -0.65 24.85
N ALA A 198 1.65 -0.24 25.55
CA ALA A 198 1.23 -0.90 26.78
C ALA A 198 0.94 -2.39 26.53
N GLY A 199 1.79 -3.27 27.06
CA GLY A 199 1.70 -4.73 26.87
C GLY A 199 2.61 -5.31 25.77
N GLU A 200 3.34 -4.48 25.04
CA GLU A 200 4.30 -4.88 23.99
C GLU A 200 5.76 -4.68 24.42
N GLY A 201 6.01 -4.28 25.66
CA GLY A 201 7.35 -4.15 26.23
C GLY A 201 7.86 -5.47 26.80
N VAL A 202 9.17 -5.62 26.85
CA VAL A 202 9.83 -6.72 27.56
C VAL A 202 9.30 -6.79 28.98
N ASN A 203 8.82 -7.96 29.39
CA ASN A 203 8.28 -8.14 30.73
C ASN A 203 9.44 -8.07 31.74
N GLN A 204 9.26 -7.26 32.79
CA GLN A 204 10.28 -7.11 33.84
C GLN A 204 10.60 -8.45 34.51
N ASN A 205 9.66 -9.39 34.55
CA ASN A 205 9.91 -10.73 35.09
C ASN A 205 10.92 -11.53 34.23
N ASP A 206 10.91 -11.35 32.90
CA ASP A 206 11.84 -12.04 32.00
C ASP A 206 13.25 -11.45 32.14
N ILE A 207 13.33 -10.13 32.40
CA ILE A 207 14.59 -9.44 32.74
C ILE A 207 15.11 -9.93 34.10
N ASP A 208 14.24 -10.02 35.11
CA ASP A 208 14.63 -10.44 36.46
C ASP A 208 15.06 -11.91 36.51
N ASP A 209 14.44 -12.79 35.71
CA ASP A 209 14.83 -14.19 35.55
C ASP A 209 16.22 -14.32 34.88
N MET A 210 16.56 -13.42 33.95
CA MET A 210 17.88 -13.37 33.31
C MET A 210 18.99 -12.93 34.29
N PHE A 211 18.71 -11.94 35.16
CA PHE A 211 19.69 -11.43 36.13
C PHE A 211 19.77 -12.24 37.45
N SER A 212 18.82 -13.13 37.70
CA SER A 212 18.81 -14.01 38.88
C SER A 212 19.53 -15.35 38.66
N GLY A 213 19.86 -15.68 37.41
CA GLY A 213 20.73 -16.80 37.07
C GLY A 213 22.21 -16.46 37.27
N ASP A 214 22.97 -17.33 37.94
CA ASP A 214 24.41 -17.17 38.24
C ASP A 214 25.32 -17.42 37.00
N GLY A 215 24.81 -17.13 35.79
CA GLY A 215 25.45 -17.39 34.50
C GLY A 215 25.78 -16.10 33.73
N GLU A 216 26.81 -16.15 32.88
CA GLU A 216 27.10 -15.06 31.93
C GLU A 216 25.93 -14.89 30.97
N VAL A 217 25.31 -13.71 30.99
CA VAL A 217 24.31 -13.31 30.00
C VAL A 217 25.00 -13.12 28.65
N ASP A 218 24.67 -13.94 27.66
CA ASP A 218 25.19 -13.78 26.29
C ASP A 218 24.28 -12.86 25.46
N GLN A 219 24.83 -12.29 24.39
CA GLN A 219 24.10 -11.46 23.43
C GLN A 219 22.89 -12.19 22.85
N SER A 220 22.93 -13.52 22.72
CA SER A 220 21.78 -14.31 22.27
C SER A 220 20.60 -14.28 23.24
N ASP A 221 20.87 -14.21 24.55
CA ASP A 221 19.82 -14.14 25.56
C ASP A 221 19.15 -12.76 25.53
N ILE A 222 19.95 -11.71 25.29
CA ILE A 222 19.47 -10.35 25.07
C ILE A 222 18.65 -10.25 23.79
N ASP A 223 19.12 -10.82 22.68
CA ASP A 223 18.43 -10.76 21.39
C ASP A 223 17.06 -11.49 21.45
N SER A 224 16.95 -12.55 22.25
CA SER A 224 15.70 -13.30 22.45
C SER A 224 14.58 -12.52 23.17
N LEU A 225 14.91 -11.38 23.79
CA LEU A 225 13.93 -10.49 24.42
C LEU A 225 13.28 -9.53 23.42
N PHE A 226 13.84 -9.38 22.22
CA PHE A 226 13.42 -8.39 21.22
C PHE A 226 12.88 -9.00 19.91
N ASP A 227 12.90 -10.33 19.77
CA ASP A 227 12.24 -11.11 18.71
C ASP A 227 10.78 -11.46 19.06
#